data_AF-A0A1D8NJX2-F1
#
_entry.id   AF-A0A1D8NJX2-F1
#
_cell.length_a   1.000
_cell.length_b   1.000
_cell.length_c   1.000
_cell.angle_alpha   90.00
_cell.angle_beta   90.00
_cell.angle_gamma   90.00
#
_symmetry.space_group_name_H-M   'P 1'
#
loop_
_entity.id
_entity.type
_entity.pdbx_description
1 polymer ?
#
loop_
_entity_poly.entity_id
_entity_poly.type
_entity_poly.pdbx_seq_one_letter_code
_entity_poly.pdbx_strand_id
1 'polypeptide(L)'
;MHSRSRTRALAEAKRAGRHTGFGKRKGTANARMPEQVLWMRRQRVIRRLLSKYREQGKIDKHLYHELYKLAKGNTFKHKRAVVEHVIKAKAEATREKALKDEAEARRVKNRAARERRAARIAEKREQLLAEN
;
A
#
# COMPACT_ATOMS: atom_id res chain seq x y z
N MET A 1 13.23 3.92 -55.90
CA MET A 1 12.31 3.96 -54.73
C MET A 1 12.84 3.06 -53.62
N HIS A 2 13.08 3.56 -52.40
CA HIS A 2 13.64 2.76 -51.30
C HIS A 2 12.52 2.15 -50.42
N SER A 3 11.98 1.00 -50.84
CA SER A 3 10.90 0.33 -50.12
C SER A 3 11.31 -0.16 -48.73
N ARG A 4 10.43 0.00 -47.74
CA ARG A 4 10.62 -0.45 -46.34
C ARG A 4 9.88 -1.76 -46.01
N SER A 5 9.29 -2.44 -47.00
CA SER A 5 8.47 -3.64 -46.80
C SER A 5 9.21 -4.73 -46.01
N ARG A 6 10.43 -5.08 -46.44
CA ARG A 6 11.28 -6.08 -45.76
C ARG A 6 11.65 -5.66 -44.33
N THR A 7 11.97 -4.39 -44.12
CA THR A 7 12.30 -3.85 -42.78
C THR A 7 11.11 -3.93 -41.82
N ARG A 8 9.89 -3.65 -42.31
CA ARG A 8 8.66 -3.74 -41.52
C ARG A 8 8.35 -5.20 -41.14
N ALA A 9 8.42 -6.12 -42.11
CA ALA A 9 8.22 -7.54 -41.87
C ALA A 9 9.23 -8.10 -40.83
N LEU A 10 10.49 -7.69 -40.91
CA LEU A 10 11.50 -8.09 -39.92
C LEU A 10 11.24 -7.49 -38.53
N ALA A 11 10.81 -6.23 -38.45
CA ALA A 11 10.50 -5.57 -37.17
C ALA A 11 9.31 -6.23 -36.48
N GLU A 12 8.30 -6.64 -37.24
CA GLU A 12 7.14 -7.41 -36.74
C GLU A 12 7.57 -8.80 -36.23
N ALA A 13 8.37 -9.53 -37.01
CA ALA A 13 8.96 -10.80 -36.58
C ALA A 13 9.75 -10.66 -35.27
N LYS A 14 10.55 -9.59 -35.14
CA LYS A 14 11.29 -9.28 -33.91
C LYS A 14 10.38 -8.95 -32.73
N ARG A 15 9.27 -8.25 -32.96
CA ARG A 15 8.27 -7.95 -31.91
C ARG A 15 7.59 -9.22 -31.40
N ALA A 16 7.37 -10.19 -32.28
CA ALA A 16 6.91 -11.54 -31.92
C ALA A 16 8.00 -12.42 -31.26
N GLY A 17 9.20 -11.88 -31.01
CA GLY A 17 10.29 -12.58 -30.32
C GLY A 17 11.27 -13.32 -31.24
N ARG A 18 11.04 -13.36 -32.56
CA ARG A 18 11.97 -14.01 -33.51
C ARG A 18 13.30 -13.25 -33.62
N HIS A 19 14.37 -13.96 -33.97
CA HIS A 19 15.72 -13.39 -34.16
C HIS A 19 16.33 -12.71 -32.91
N THR A 20 15.94 -13.13 -31.69
CA THR A 20 16.43 -12.56 -30.40
C THR A 20 17.31 -13.51 -29.56
N GLY A 21 17.53 -14.73 -30.04
CA GLY A 21 18.34 -15.76 -29.38
C GLY A 21 19.84 -15.40 -29.27
N PHE A 22 20.60 -16.21 -28.52
CA PHE A 22 22.00 -15.91 -28.16
C PHE A 22 22.90 -15.65 -29.37
N GLY A 23 22.80 -16.45 -30.44
CA GLY A 23 23.61 -16.27 -31.66
C GLY A 23 23.34 -14.96 -32.44
N LYS A 24 22.29 -14.20 -32.09
CA LYS A 24 22.02 -12.86 -32.67
C LYS A 24 22.44 -11.71 -31.75
N ARG A 25 22.97 -12.00 -30.56
CA ARG A 25 23.42 -11.00 -29.58
C ARG A 25 24.92 -10.75 -29.76
N LYS A 26 25.29 -9.52 -30.14
CA LYS A 26 26.69 -9.11 -30.34
C LYS A 26 27.27 -8.24 -29.20
N GLY A 27 26.43 -7.72 -28.32
CA GLY A 27 26.84 -6.84 -27.20
C GLY A 27 26.35 -7.38 -25.86
N THR A 28 26.94 -6.86 -24.77
CA THR A 28 26.62 -7.25 -23.39
C THR A 28 25.16 -6.91 -23.01
N ALA A 29 24.65 -7.53 -21.94
CA ALA A 29 23.29 -7.27 -21.46
C ALA A 29 23.09 -5.78 -21.10
N ASN A 30 24.05 -5.18 -20.39
CA ASN A 30 23.99 -3.78 -19.98
C ASN A 30 24.08 -2.81 -21.18
N ALA A 31 24.84 -3.14 -22.23
CA ALA A 31 24.88 -2.33 -23.46
C ALA A 31 23.54 -2.37 -24.23
N ARG A 32 22.85 -3.53 -24.22
CA ARG A 32 21.55 -3.70 -24.89
C ARG A 32 20.39 -3.08 -24.10
N MET A 33 20.42 -3.21 -22.78
CA MET A 33 19.43 -2.66 -21.86
C MET A 33 20.13 -2.29 -20.54
N PRO A 34 20.46 -1.00 -20.35
CA PRO A 34 21.18 -0.56 -19.17
C PRO A 34 20.38 -0.79 -17.88
N GLU A 35 21.05 -1.27 -16.84
CA GLU A 35 20.44 -1.53 -15.53
C GLU A 35 19.83 -0.27 -14.91
N GLN A 36 20.49 0.87 -15.09
CA GLN A 36 20.02 2.18 -14.65
C GLN A 36 18.65 2.51 -15.26
N VAL A 37 18.44 2.22 -16.55
CA VAL A 37 17.17 2.47 -17.24
C VAL A 37 16.06 1.59 -16.67
N LEU A 38 16.36 0.31 -16.42
CA LEU A 38 15.41 -0.61 -15.78
C LEU A 38 15.04 -0.16 -14.37
N TRP A 39 16.02 0.29 -13.58
CA TRP A 39 15.80 0.83 -12.25
C TRP A 39 14.93 2.09 -12.26
N MET A 40 15.26 3.05 -13.12
CA MET A 40 14.48 4.28 -13.28
C MET A 40 13.02 3.99 -13.66
N ARG A 41 12.79 3.09 -14.64
CA ARG A 41 11.44 2.67 -15.04
C ARG A 41 10.70 2.05 -13.87
N ARG A 42 11.33 1.13 -13.13
CA ARG A 42 10.75 0.48 -11.94
C ARG A 42 10.35 1.50 -10.87
N GLN A 43 11.27 2.38 -10.48
CA GLN A 43 11.02 3.42 -9.47
C GLN A 43 9.89 4.36 -9.86
N ARG A 44 9.89 4.86 -11.10
CA ARG A 44 8.85 5.78 -11.58
C ARG A 44 7.47 5.13 -11.57
N VAL A 45 7.36 3.88 -12.00
CA VAL A 45 6.09 3.14 -12.00
C VAL A 45 5.56 2.95 -10.58
N ILE A 46 6.43 2.57 -9.63
CA ILE A 46 6.04 2.37 -8.23
C ILE A 46 5.63 3.69 -7.57
N ARG A 47 6.44 4.74 -7.69
CA ARG A 47 6.16 6.04 -7.07
C ARG A 47 4.89 6.70 -7.62
N ARG A 48 4.66 6.60 -8.94
CA ARG A 48 3.42 7.09 -9.56
C ARG A 48 2.19 6.35 -9.02
N LEU A 49 2.28 5.03 -8.79
CA LEU A 49 1.19 4.28 -8.18
C LEU A 49 0.91 4.78 -6.75
N LEU A 50 1.95 4.95 -5.94
CA LEU A 50 1.82 5.43 -4.56
C LEU A 50 1.20 6.83 -4.51
N SER A 51 1.63 7.77 -5.36
CA SER A 51 1.01 9.12 -5.43
C SER A 51 -0.47 9.03 -5.77
N LYS A 52 -0.82 8.25 -6.81
CA LYS A 52 -2.21 8.03 -7.20
C LYS A 52 -3.05 7.42 -6.07
N TYR A 53 -2.51 6.46 -5.31
CA TYR A 53 -3.23 5.84 -4.20
C TYR A 53 -3.47 6.82 -3.05
N ARG A 54 -2.51 7.72 -2.80
CA ARG A 54 -2.65 8.79 -1.79
C ARG A 54 -3.70 9.81 -2.22
N GLU A 55 -3.65 10.27 -3.46
CA GLU A 55 -4.64 11.21 -4.03
C GLU A 55 -6.06 10.64 -4.02
N GLN A 56 -6.19 9.33 -4.25
CA GLN A 56 -7.48 8.62 -4.17
C GLN A 56 -7.92 8.29 -2.74
N GLY A 57 -7.14 8.63 -1.70
CA GLY A 57 -7.44 8.28 -0.31
C GLY A 57 -7.37 6.77 -0.01
N LYS A 58 -6.80 5.96 -0.92
CA LYS A 58 -6.63 4.52 -0.69
C LYS A 58 -5.58 4.24 0.38
N ILE A 59 -4.58 5.10 0.49
CA ILE A 59 -3.55 5.10 1.53
C ILE A 59 -3.48 6.51 2.14
N ASP A 60 -3.09 6.59 3.41
CA ASP A 60 -2.88 7.85 4.09
C ASP A 60 -1.44 8.38 3.87
N LYS A 61 -1.15 9.58 4.42
CA LYS A 61 0.17 10.21 4.29
C LYS A 61 1.28 9.43 5.00
N HIS A 62 0.95 8.73 6.08
CA HIS A 62 1.92 8.00 6.89
C HIS A 62 2.37 6.72 6.18
N LEU A 63 1.41 5.89 5.74
CA LEU A 63 1.68 4.70 4.96
C LEU A 63 2.35 5.06 3.62
N TYR A 64 1.95 6.16 2.97
CA TYR A 64 2.64 6.63 1.76
C TYR A 64 4.14 6.86 1.99
N HIS A 65 4.52 7.55 3.07
CA HIS A 65 5.92 7.89 3.34
C HIS A 65 6.78 6.66 3.63
N GLU A 66 6.23 5.71 4.39
CA GLU A 66 6.87 4.42 4.65
C GLU A 66 7.09 3.65 3.34
N LEU A 67 6.04 3.47 2.55
CA LEU A 67 6.11 2.75 1.27
C LEU A 67 7.03 3.44 0.27
N TYR A 68 7.13 4.77 0.31
CA TYR A 68 8.06 5.53 -0.53
C TYR A 68 9.53 5.20 -0.19
N LYS A 69 9.87 5.14 1.10
CA LYS A 69 11.21 4.75 1.57
C LYS A 69 11.52 3.28 1.25
N LEU A 70 10.57 2.38 1.47
CA LEU A 70 10.70 0.96 1.11
C LEU A 70 10.87 0.76 -0.40
N ALA A 71 10.15 1.53 -1.22
CA ALA A 71 10.34 1.51 -2.67
C ALA A 71 11.76 1.95 -3.07
N LYS A 72 12.32 2.99 -2.43
CA LYS A 72 13.72 3.41 -2.64
C LYS A 72 14.69 2.30 -2.22
N GLY A 73 14.39 1.57 -1.15
CA GLY A 73 15.16 0.44 -0.62
C GLY A 73 15.06 -0.87 -1.41
N ASN A 74 14.41 -0.88 -2.60
CA ASN A 74 14.30 -2.05 -3.47
C ASN A 74 13.53 -3.25 -2.86
N THR A 75 12.71 -3.02 -1.84
CA THR A 75 11.80 -4.01 -1.24
C THR A 75 10.79 -4.53 -2.27
N PHE A 76 10.31 -3.65 -3.15
CA PHE A 76 9.31 -3.99 -4.16
C PHE A 76 9.95 -4.21 -5.55
N LYS A 77 9.79 -5.42 -6.10
CA LYS A 77 10.34 -5.79 -7.42
C LYS A 77 9.48 -5.34 -8.61
N HIS A 78 8.18 -5.19 -8.41
CA HIS A 78 7.25 -4.74 -9.45
C HIS A 78 5.99 -4.14 -8.82
N LYS A 79 5.17 -3.46 -9.64
CA LYS A 79 3.93 -2.78 -9.23
C LYS A 79 2.99 -3.70 -8.42
N ARG A 80 2.82 -4.96 -8.83
CA ARG A 80 1.92 -5.91 -8.16
C ARG A 80 2.28 -6.14 -6.68
N ALA A 81 3.57 -6.24 -6.35
CA ALA A 81 4.03 -6.46 -4.98
C ALA A 81 3.66 -5.28 -4.06
N VAL A 82 3.67 -4.05 -4.60
CA VAL A 82 3.23 -2.86 -3.85
C VAL A 82 1.73 -2.93 -3.57
N VAL A 83 0.94 -3.34 -4.57
CA VAL A 83 -0.52 -3.46 -4.43
C VAL A 83 -0.88 -4.53 -3.39
N GLU A 84 -0.28 -5.71 -3.47
CA GLU A 84 -0.48 -6.81 -2.52
C GLU A 84 -0.11 -6.37 -1.10
N HIS A 85 1.03 -5.69 -0.94
CA HIS A 85 1.48 -5.19 0.36
C HIS A 85 0.51 -4.13 0.94
N VAL A 86 0.03 -3.20 0.12
CA VAL A 86 -0.98 -2.20 0.55
C VAL A 86 -2.27 -2.88 1.00
N ILE A 87 -2.76 -3.88 0.24
CA ILE A 87 -3.99 -4.59 0.60
C ILE A 87 -3.83 -5.29 1.95
N LYS A 88 -2.69 -5.98 2.16
CA LYS A 88 -2.39 -6.65 3.43
C LYS A 88 -2.31 -5.66 4.58
N ALA A 89 -1.53 -4.59 4.44
CA ALA A 89 -1.36 -3.57 5.47
C ALA A 89 -2.70 -2.91 5.86
N LYS A 90 -3.57 -2.64 4.88
CA LYS A 90 -4.91 -2.09 5.15
C LYS A 90 -5.81 -3.07 5.89
N ALA A 91 -5.76 -4.36 5.54
CA ALA A 91 -6.54 -5.38 6.22
C ALA A 91 -6.10 -5.50 7.70
N GLU A 92 -4.80 -5.48 7.95
CA GLU A 92 -4.22 -5.48 9.31
C GLU A 92 -4.65 -4.23 10.11
N ALA A 93 -4.52 -3.04 9.52
CA ALA A 93 -4.95 -1.79 10.17
C ALA A 93 -6.45 -1.76 10.48
N THR A 94 -7.28 -2.30 9.57
CA THR A 94 -8.74 -2.39 9.79
C THR A 94 -9.07 -3.33 10.94
N ARG A 95 -8.39 -4.49 10.99
CA ARG A 95 -8.54 -5.46 12.08
C ARG A 95 -8.12 -4.88 13.42
N GLU A 96 -6.98 -4.19 13.46
CA GLU A 96 -6.49 -3.53 14.68
C GLU A 96 -7.46 -2.45 15.16
N LYS A 97 -8.00 -1.65 14.23
CA LYS A 97 -9.02 -0.63 14.55
C LYS A 97 -10.25 -1.26 15.18
N ALA A 98 -10.80 -2.32 14.59
CA ALA A 98 -11.99 -2.98 15.12
C ALA A 98 -11.78 -3.49 16.56
N LEU A 99 -10.62 -4.08 16.85
CA LEU A 99 -10.27 -4.55 18.20
C LEU A 99 -10.14 -3.39 19.20
N LYS A 100 -9.56 -2.26 18.78
CA LYS A 100 -9.46 -1.06 19.62
C LYS A 100 -10.82 -0.47 19.92
N ASP A 101 -11.66 -0.34 18.90
CA ASP A 101 -13.02 0.21 19.02
C ASP A 101 -13.88 -0.66 19.95
N GLU A 102 -13.76 -1.99 19.86
CA GLU A 102 -14.44 -2.93 20.77
C GLU A 102 -13.95 -2.79 22.22
N ALA A 103 -12.63 -2.67 22.42
CA ALA A 103 -12.05 -2.47 23.74
C ALA A 103 -12.48 -1.13 24.36
N GLU A 104 -12.49 -0.06 23.55
CA GLU A 104 -12.97 1.28 23.93
C GLU A 104 -14.44 1.21 24.36
N ALA A 105 -15.30 0.57 23.57
CA ALA A 105 -16.72 0.40 23.86
C ALA A 105 -16.94 -0.33 25.20
N ARG A 106 -16.17 -1.38 25.48
CA ARG A 106 -16.19 -2.08 26.77
C ARG A 106 -15.77 -1.17 27.92
N ARG A 107 -14.71 -0.37 27.75
CA ARG A 107 -14.26 0.59 28.79
C ARG A 107 -15.31 1.66 29.07
N VAL A 108 -15.91 2.24 28.04
CA VAL A 108 -16.96 3.28 28.15
C VAL A 108 -18.18 2.71 28.87
N LYS A 109 -18.65 1.51 28.47
CA LYS A 109 -19.78 0.84 29.13
C LYS A 109 -19.51 0.59 30.62
N ASN A 110 -18.30 0.13 30.96
CA ASN A 110 -17.90 -0.12 32.34
C ASN A 110 -17.74 1.17 33.16
N ARG A 111 -17.30 2.27 32.53
CA ARG A 111 -17.24 3.59 33.17
C ARG A 111 -18.65 4.12 33.48
N ALA A 112 -19.53 4.11 32.48
CA ALA A 112 -20.92 4.55 32.64
C ALA A 112 -21.70 3.68 33.67
N ALA A 113 -21.42 2.39 33.76
CA ALA A 113 -21.98 1.53 34.81
C ALA A 113 -21.50 1.91 36.22
N ARG A 114 -20.21 2.24 36.38
CA ARG A 114 -19.63 2.70 37.65
C ARG A 114 -20.19 4.05 38.07
N GLU A 115 -20.28 5.01 37.15
CA GLU A 115 -20.85 6.34 37.41
C GLU A 115 -22.32 6.25 37.84
N ARG A 116 -23.13 5.46 37.14
CA ARG A 116 -24.54 5.21 37.55
C ARG A 116 -24.68 4.56 38.92
N ARG A 117 -23.77 3.63 39.27
CA ARG A 117 -23.78 3.00 40.61
C ARG A 117 -23.38 4.00 41.69
N ALA A 118 -22.37 4.83 41.43
CA ALA A 118 -21.93 5.87 42.35
C ALA A 118 -23.04 6.91 42.60
N ALA A 119 -23.69 7.38 41.54
CA ALA A 119 -24.83 8.30 41.62
C ALA A 119 -25.97 7.73 42.48
N ARG A 120 -26.38 6.47 42.23
CA ARG A 120 -27.42 5.80 43.03
C ARG A 120 -27.07 5.68 44.51
N ILE A 121 -25.81 5.40 44.83
CA ILE A 121 -25.35 5.30 46.23
C ILE A 121 -25.35 6.68 46.90
N ALA A 122 -24.94 7.73 46.18
CA ALA A 122 -24.96 9.11 46.67
C ALA A 122 -26.40 9.59 46.92
N GLU A 123 -27.31 9.41 45.95
CA GLU A 123 -28.74 9.74 46.09
C GLU A 123 -29.36 9.02 47.30
N LYS A 124 -29.10 7.71 47.45
CA LYS A 124 -29.59 6.94 48.61
C LYS A 124 -29.05 7.48 49.94
N ARG A 125 -27.79 7.91 49.98
CA ARG A 125 -27.16 8.47 51.18
C ARG A 125 -27.76 9.83 51.54
N GLU A 126 -28.04 10.67 50.55
CA GLU A 126 -28.69 11.96 50.75
C GLU A 126 -30.13 11.79 51.25
N GLN A 127 -30.90 10.86 50.68
CA GLN A 127 -32.25 10.53 51.14
C GLN A 127 -32.28 10.11 52.62
N LEU A 128 -31.37 9.22 53.02
CA LEU A 128 -31.26 8.77 54.42
C LEU A 128 -30.87 9.90 55.39
N LEU A 129 -30.11 10.89 54.95
CA LEU A 129 -29.75 12.05 55.76
C LEU A 129 -30.90 13.06 55.86
N ALA A 130 -31.79 13.12 54.86
CA ALA A 130 -32.94 14.01 54.85
C ALA A 130 -34.15 13.47 55.65
N GLU A 131 -34.21 12.16 55.88
CA GLU A 131 -35.26 11.49 56.66
C GLU A 131 -35.01 11.47 58.19
N ASN A 132 -33.81 11.88 58.65
CA ASN A 132 -33.45 12.02 60.07
C ASN A 132 -33.39 13.49 60.48
#